data_AF-A0A243Q6Z8-F1
#
_entry.id   AF-A0A243Q6Z8-F1
#
_cell.length_a   1.000
_cell.length_b   1.000
_cell.length_c   1.000
_cell.angle_alpha   90.00
_cell.angle_beta   90.00
_cell.angle_gamma   90.00
#
_symmetry.space_group_name_H-M   'P 1'
#
loop_
_entity.id
_entity.type
_entity.pdbx_description
1 polymer ?
#
loop_
_entity_poly.entity_id
_entity_poly.type
_entity_poly.pdbx_seq_one_letter_code
_entity_poly.pdbx_strand_id
1 'polypeptide(L)'
;MIGHEEFEQFSAQCLLYTGREWDGTVEHITQMTAVVSAGNDVLDAVIDWLSAARERAEQDGRRWNTSECRRQARLSGDLTVCPEWLAAEFERVTPDDRMRR
;
A
#
# COMPACT_ATOMS: atom_id res chain seq x y z
N MET A 1 17.08 7.33 -24.66
CA MET A 1 16.75 5.95 -25.04
C MET A 1 16.82 5.16 -23.76
N ILE A 2 15.71 4.58 -23.31
CA ILE A 2 15.65 3.82 -22.07
C ILE A 2 16.51 2.55 -22.27
N GLY A 3 17.34 2.19 -21.30
CA GLY A 3 18.18 0.99 -21.39
C GLY A 3 17.34 -0.29 -21.41
N HIS A 4 17.86 -1.38 -21.97
CA HIS A 4 17.14 -2.66 -22.01
C HIS A 4 16.77 -3.15 -20.59
N GLU A 5 17.68 -3.01 -19.61
CA GLU A 5 17.41 -3.36 -18.21
C GLU A 5 16.30 -2.51 -17.58
N GLU A 6 16.27 -1.20 -17.89
CA GLU A 6 15.21 -0.30 -17.40
C GLU A 6 13.85 -0.67 -18.02
N PHE A 7 13.83 -1.10 -19.28
CA PHE A 7 12.62 -1.60 -19.94
C PHE A 7 12.12 -2.91 -19.31
N GLU A 8 13.00 -3.87 -19.05
CA GLU A 8 12.64 -5.14 -18.39
C GLU A 8 12.09 -4.89 -16.98
N GLN A 9 12.71 -3.99 -16.21
CA GLN A 9 12.19 -3.58 -14.90
C GLN A 9 10.81 -2.93 -14.99
N PHE A 10 10.61 -2.03 -15.96
CA PHE A 10 9.32 -1.37 -16.17
C PHE A 10 8.24 -2.37 -16.59
N SER A 11 8.56 -3.30 -17.48
CA SER A 11 7.65 -4.36 -17.93
C SER A 11 7.25 -5.28 -16.76
N ALA A 12 8.20 -5.66 -15.91
CA ALA A 12 7.94 -6.45 -14.71
C ALA A 12 7.04 -5.70 -13.71
N GLN A 13 7.22 -4.39 -13.54
CA GLN A 13 6.36 -3.56 -12.70
C GLN A 13 4.96 -3.43 -13.28
N CYS A 14 4.82 -3.27 -14.61
CA CYS A 14 3.52 -3.28 -15.27
C CYS A 14 2.76 -4.57 -14.97
N LEU A 15 3.40 -5.72 -15.18
CA LEU A 15 2.80 -7.02 -14.89
C LEU A 15 2.39 -7.16 -13.42
N LEU A 16 3.23 -6.71 -12.49
CA LEU A 16 2.94 -6.75 -11.06
C LEU A 16 1.71 -5.91 -10.69
N TYR A 17 1.57 -4.71 -11.25
CA TYR A 17 0.55 -3.74 -10.84
C TYR A 17 -0.73 -3.81 -11.65
N THR A 18 -0.72 -4.32 -12.88
CA THR A 18 -1.90 -4.42 -13.74
C THR A 18 -2.34 -5.86 -14.01
N GLY A 19 -1.49 -6.83 -13.69
CA GLY A 19 -1.71 -8.24 -14.01
C GLY A 19 -1.52 -8.58 -15.49
N ARG A 20 -0.98 -7.65 -16.31
CA ARG A 20 -0.77 -7.84 -17.75
C ARG A 20 0.63 -7.40 -18.17
N GLU A 21 1.21 -8.09 -19.15
CA GLU A 21 2.49 -7.68 -19.74
C GLU A 21 2.36 -6.32 -20.45
N TRP A 22 3.43 -5.54 -20.42
CA TRP A 22 3.48 -4.23 -21.07
C TRP A 22 3.11 -4.32 -22.56
N ASP A 23 2.09 -3.56 -22.98
CA ASP A 23 1.53 -3.62 -24.34
C ASP A 23 1.89 -2.41 -25.21
N GLY A 24 2.73 -1.50 -24.71
CA GLY A 24 3.15 -0.31 -25.44
C GLY A 24 2.20 0.90 -25.31
N THR A 25 1.09 0.78 -24.57
CA THR A 25 0.04 1.80 -24.56
C THR A 25 0.15 2.80 -23.40
N VAL A 26 -0.25 4.05 -23.67
CA VAL A 26 -0.36 5.11 -22.65
C VAL A 26 -1.40 4.76 -21.58
N GLU A 27 -2.43 4.00 -21.96
CA GLU A 27 -3.44 3.49 -21.02
C GLU A 27 -2.81 2.60 -19.95
N HIS A 28 -1.90 1.71 -20.34
CA HIS A 28 -1.20 0.83 -19.41
C HIS A 28 -0.28 1.61 -18.46
N ILE A 29 0.44 2.64 -18.94
CA ILE A 29 1.20 3.55 -18.05
C ILE A 29 0.27 4.24 -17.06
N THR A 30 -0.90 4.68 -17.53
CA THR A 30 -1.88 5.39 -16.71
C THR A 30 -2.42 4.48 -15.60
N GLN A 31 -2.74 3.22 -15.92
CA GLN A 31 -3.19 2.23 -14.94
C GLN A 31 -2.10 1.91 -13.91
N MET A 32 -0.87 1.65 -14.35
CA MET A 32 0.26 1.40 -13.45
C MET A 32 0.48 2.61 -12.50
N THR A 33 0.46 3.83 -13.05
CA THR A 33 0.64 5.05 -12.25
C THR A 33 -0.50 5.24 -11.25
N ALA A 34 -1.73 4.92 -11.62
CA ALA A 34 -2.87 4.99 -10.71
C ALA A 34 -2.71 4.00 -9.53
N VAL A 35 -2.29 2.77 -9.80
CA VAL A 35 -2.04 1.75 -8.75
C VAL A 35 -0.89 2.17 -7.84
N VAL A 36 0.22 2.67 -8.41
CA VAL A 36 1.36 3.17 -7.62
C VAL A 36 0.95 4.36 -6.75
N SER A 37 0.23 5.33 -7.32
CA SER A 37 -0.27 6.48 -6.56
C SER A 37 -1.15 6.04 -5.40
N ALA A 38 -2.05 5.11 -5.65
CA ALA A 38 -2.96 4.65 -4.62
C ALA A 38 -2.26 3.78 -3.55
N GLY A 39 -1.20 3.07 -3.91
CA GLY A 39 -0.29 2.43 -2.95
C GLY A 39 0.46 3.44 -2.08
N ASN A 40 0.84 4.61 -2.62
CA ASN A 40 1.44 5.68 -1.83
C ASN A 40 0.43 6.29 -0.85
N ASP A 41 -0.81 6.51 -1.27
CA ASP A 41 -1.89 7.02 -0.40
C ASP A 41 -2.10 6.10 0.82
N VAL A 42 -2.03 4.77 0.60
CA VAL A 42 -2.09 3.77 1.67
C VAL A 42 -0.91 3.90 2.63
N LEU A 43 0.31 4.06 2.12
CA LEU A 43 1.51 4.22 2.95
C LEU A 43 1.45 5.50 3.79
N ASP A 44 1.00 6.60 3.20
CA ASP A 44 0.82 7.87 3.90
C ASP A 44 -0.20 7.74 5.04
N ALA A 45 -1.35 7.09 4.77
CA ALA A 45 -2.34 6.82 5.81
C ALA A 45 -1.80 5.95 6.96
N VAL A 46 -0.93 4.97 6.66
CA VAL A 46 -0.26 4.15 7.68
C VAL A 46 0.73 4.99 8.50
N ILE A 47 1.49 5.89 7.87
CA ILE A 47 2.42 6.80 8.53
C ILE A 47 1.67 7.74 9.48
N ASP A 48 0.56 8.33 9.02
CA ASP A 48 -0.27 9.22 9.82
C ASP A 48 -0.85 8.49 11.04
N TRP A 49 -1.36 7.27 10.83
CA TRP A 49 -1.87 6.45 11.93
C TRP A 49 -0.78 6.11 12.95
N LEU A 50 0.41 5.69 12.50
CA LEU A 50 1.56 5.38 13.38
C LEU A 50 1.99 6.61 14.18
N SER A 51 2.01 7.79 13.54
CA SER A 51 2.38 9.05 14.17
C SER A 51 1.38 9.43 15.26
N ALA A 52 0.09 9.40 14.96
CA ALA A 52 -0.96 9.67 15.94
C ALA A 52 -0.98 8.63 17.10
N ALA A 53 -0.71 7.36 16.80
CA ALA A 53 -0.61 6.30 17.80
C ALA A 53 0.57 6.51 18.76
N ARG A 54 1.70 6.98 18.22
CA ARG A 54 2.87 7.35 19.01
C ARG A 54 2.59 8.54 19.90
N GLU A 55 1.98 9.60 19.38
CA GLU A 55 1.63 10.78 20.18
C GLU A 55 0.71 10.42 21.35
N ARG A 56 -0.31 9.58 21.13
CA ARG A 56 -1.17 9.07 22.22
C ARG A 56 -0.36 8.30 23.27
N ALA A 57 0.53 7.42 22.84
CA ALA A 57 1.37 6.66 23.77
C ALA A 57 2.24 7.59 24.63
N GLU A 58 2.86 8.60 24.00
CA GLU A 58 3.70 9.59 24.68
C GLU A 58 2.90 10.47 25.64
N GLN A 59 1.68 10.91 25.26
CA GLN A 59 0.77 11.66 26.13
C GLN A 59 0.36 10.88 27.38
N ASP A 60 0.21 9.57 27.25
CA ASP A 60 -0.11 8.68 28.37
C ASP A 60 1.14 8.24 29.17
N GLY A 61 2.31 8.82 28.90
CA GLY A 61 3.57 8.52 29.58
C GLY A 61 4.14 7.14 29.24
N ARG A 62 3.71 6.54 28.13
CA ARG A 62 4.10 5.19 27.69
C ARG A 62 5.19 5.27 26.65
N ARG A 63 6.18 4.40 26.78
CA ARG A 63 7.31 4.33 25.83
C ARG A 63 6.86 3.73 24.50
N TRP A 64 7.15 4.43 23.40
CA TRP A 64 6.96 3.90 22.06
C TRP A 64 7.88 2.70 21.78
N ASN A 65 7.29 1.54 21.53
CA ASN A 65 7.98 0.29 21.18
C ASN A 65 7.01 -0.66 20.45
N THR A 66 7.50 -1.82 20.00
CA THR A 66 6.68 -2.80 19.27
C THR A 66 5.45 -3.28 20.04
N SER A 67 5.55 -3.47 21.35
CA SER A 67 4.42 -3.89 22.19
C SER A 67 3.37 -2.78 22.30
N GLU A 68 3.80 -1.52 22.39
CA GLU A 68 2.92 -0.35 22.41
C GLU A 68 2.20 -0.16 21.07
N CYS A 69 2.91 -0.29 19.95
CA CYS A 69 2.32 -0.25 18.62
C CYS A 69 1.24 -1.34 18.46
N ARG A 70 1.51 -2.59 18.89
CA ARG A 70 0.50 -3.67 18.92
C ARG A 70 -0.68 -3.35 19.84
N ARG A 71 -0.48 -2.61 20.93
CA ARG A 71 -1.57 -2.21 21.83
C ARG A 71 -2.43 -1.12 21.19
N GLN A 72 -1.83 -0.11 20.58
CA GLN A 72 -2.52 0.97 19.86
C GLN A 72 -3.30 0.41 18.66
N ALA A 73 -2.73 -0.57 17.96
CA ALA A 73 -3.41 -1.38 16.96
C ALA A 73 -4.69 -2.00 17.52
N ARG A 74 -4.62 -2.78 18.61
CA ARG A 74 -5.81 -3.41 19.23
C ARG A 74 -6.85 -2.40 19.71
N LEU A 75 -6.42 -1.25 20.25
CA LEU A 75 -7.33 -0.19 20.69
C LEU A 75 -8.06 0.48 19.52
N SER A 76 -7.47 0.47 18.33
CA SER A 76 -8.06 1.05 17.12
C SER A 76 -9.01 0.08 16.40
N GLY A 77 -9.23 -1.14 16.93
CA GLY A 77 -9.87 -2.25 16.25
C GLY A 77 -8.83 -3.31 15.84
N ASP A 78 -9.09 -4.56 16.22
CA ASP A 78 -8.18 -5.72 16.16
C ASP A 78 -7.33 -5.83 14.87
N LEU A 79 -5.99 -5.85 15.00
CA LEU A 79 -5.04 -6.00 13.88
C LEU A 79 -4.36 -7.38 13.79
N THR A 80 -5.02 -8.45 14.24
CA THR A 80 -4.68 -9.79 13.70
C THR A 80 -5.07 -9.92 12.23
N VAL A 81 -5.89 -8.98 11.74
CA VAL A 81 -6.34 -8.78 10.38
C VAL A 81 -5.92 -7.36 9.96
N CYS A 82 -5.61 -7.12 8.69
CA CYS A 82 -5.46 -5.76 8.17
C CYS A 82 -6.64 -4.90 8.67
N PRO A 83 -6.43 -3.67 9.23
CA PRO A 83 -7.54 -2.83 9.67
C PRO A 83 -8.59 -2.75 8.55
N GLU A 84 -9.89 -2.87 8.82
CA GLU A 84 -10.91 -2.93 7.75
C GLU A 84 -10.78 -1.77 6.76
N TRP A 85 -10.38 -0.58 7.22
CA TRP A 85 -10.11 0.57 6.36
C TRP A 85 -8.88 0.37 5.46
N LEU A 86 -7.81 -0.23 5.98
CA LEU A 86 -6.59 -0.53 5.24
C LEU A 86 -6.81 -1.71 4.29
N ALA A 87 -7.62 -2.70 4.68
CA ALA A 87 -8.04 -3.82 3.85
C ALA A 87 -8.92 -3.34 2.68
N ALA A 88 -9.91 -2.48 2.96
CA ALA A 88 -10.73 -1.85 1.93
C ALA A 88 -9.89 -1.00 0.97
N GLU A 89 -8.88 -0.30 1.49
CA GLU A 89 -8.00 0.50 0.66
C GLU A 89 -7.04 -0.38 -0.16
N PHE A 90 -6.51 -1.46 0.42
CA PHE A 90 -5.78 -2.50 -0.34
C PHE A 90 -6.67 -3.14 -1.41
N GLU A 91 -7.91 -3.52 -1.13
CA GLU A 91 -8.85 -4.06 -2.12
C GLU A 91 -9.21 -3.03 -3.21
N ARG A 92 -9.28 -1.74 -2.87
CA ARG A 92 -9.51 -0.66 -3.83
C ARG A 92 -8.35 -0.49 -4.81
N VAL A 93 -7.12 -0.67 -4.33
CA VAL A 93 -5.89 -0.34 -5.08
C VAL A 93 -5.21 -1.56 -5.70
N THR A 94 -5.50 -2.76 -5.22
CA THR A 94 -5.02 -4.01 -5.80
C THR A 94 -6.04 -4.48 -6.85
N PRO A 95 -5.67 -4.64 -8.14
CA PRO A 95 -6.60 -5.15 -9.13
C PRO A 95 -7.11 -6.54 -8.72
N ASP A 96 -8.43 -6.72 -8.78
CA ASP A 96 -9.10 -7.97 -8.43
C ASP A 96 -8.51 -9.12 -9.26
N ASP A 97 -7.98 -10.16 -8.61
CA ASP A 97 -7.46 -11.37 -9.27
C ASP A 97 -8.53 -12.08 -10.14
N ARG A 98 -9.80 -11.65 -10.03
CA ARG A 98 -10.89 -12.03 -10.94
C ARG A 98 -10.74 -11.53 -12.37
N MET A 99 -9.86 -10.55 -12.65
CA MET A 99 -9.49 -10.16 -14.02
C MET A 99 -8.48 -11.14 -14.67
N ARG A 100 -8.04 -12.18 -13.95
CA ARG A 100 -7.15 -13.25 -14.46
C ARG A 100 -7.90 -14.41 -15.15
N ARG A 101 -9.13 -14.21 -15.63
CA ARG A 101 -9.85 -15.18 -16.47
C ARG A 101 -10.02 -14.68 -17.88
#